data_AF-A0A5E4QGE7-F1
#
_entry.id   AF-A0A5E4QGE7-F1
#
_cell.length_a   1.000
_cell.length_b   1.000
_cell.length_c   1.000
_cell.angle_alpha   90.00
_cell.angle_beta   90.00
_cell.angle_gamma   90.00
#
_symmetry.space_group_name_H-M   'P 1'
#
loop_
_entity.id
_entity.type
_entity.pdbx_description
1 polymer ?
#
loop_
_entity_poly.entity_id
_entity_poly.type
_entity_poly.pdbx_seq_one_letter_code
_entity_poly.pdbx_strand_id
1 'polypeptide(L)'
;MFFVKIVKMNEGLNHKCRACLALDKEMISFDEKVILIFNDLTNLEVKSNDGLPQHVCKSCWDIIELFIQFRERCMSVNWSLRNNLKNLE
;
A
#
# COMPACT_ATOMS: atom_id res chain seq x y z
N MET A 1 8.17 -34.44 -4.94
CA MET A 1 6.76 -34.01 -5.09
C MET A 1 6.41 -32.73 -4.30
N PHE A 2 7.04 -32.47 -3.15
CA PHE A 2 6.83 -31.23 -2.36
C PHE A 2 7.38 -29.96 -3.03
N PHE A 3 8.61 -29.99 -3.57
CA PHE A 3 9.23 -28.84 -4.25
C PHE A 3 8.41 -28.31 -5.44
N VAL A 4 7.82 -29.20 -6.24
CA VAL A 4 6.99 -28.82 -7.40
C VAL A 4 5.68 -28.14 -6.97
N LYS A 5 5.10 -28.52 -5.81
CA LYS A 5 3.90 -27.85 -5.26
C LYS A 5 4.21 -26.43 -4.78
N ILE A 6 5.38 -26.22 -4.16
CA ILE A 6 5.82 -24.88 -3.74
C ILE A 6 6.06 -23.99 -4.96
N VAL A 7 6.75 -24.48 -5.99
CA VAL A 7 6.98 -23.71 -7.22
C VAL A 7 5.66 -23.35 -7.92
N LYS A 8 4.72 -24.30 -8.05
CA LYS A 8 3.40 -24.02 -8.65
C LYS A 8 2.53 -23.06 -7.83
N MET A 9 2.62 -23.09 -6.50
CA MET A 9 1.96 -22.10 -5.64
C MET A 9 2.55 -20.70 -5.83
N ASN A 10 3.88 -20.61 -5.96
CA ASN A 10 4.60 -19.34 -6.13
C ASN A 10 4.34 -18.70 -7.50
N GLU A 11 4.22 -19.49 -8.58
CA GLU A 11 3.89 -18.97 -9.92
C GLU A 11 2.49 -18.31 -9.97
N GLY A 12 1.51 -18.85 -9.25
CA GLY A 12 0.16 -18.28 -9.18
C GLY A 12 0.02 -17.08 -8.25
N LEU A 13 1.00 -16.83 -7.38
CA LEU A 13 0.98 -15.75 -6.39
C LEU A 13 1.58 -14.45 -6.94
N ASN A 14 2.56 -14.56 -7.83
CA ASN A 14 3.30 -13.42 -8.38
C ASN A 14 2.46 -12.43 -9.20
N HIS A 15 1.27 -12.85 -9.66
CA HIS A 15 0.35 -12.03 -10.45
C HIS A 15 -0.87 -11.53 -9.66
N LYS A 16 -0.90 -11.74 -8.34
CA LYS A 16 -2.01 -11.32 -7.50
C LYS A 16 -1.71 -9.99 -6.81
N CYS A 17 -2.75 -9.19 -6.61
CA CYS A 17 -2.66 -8.01 -5.77
C CYS A 17 -2.40 -8.40 -4.31
N ARG A 18 -1.44 -7.75 -3.65
CA ARG A 18 -1.11 -7.94 -2.24
C ARG A 18 -2.27 -7.60 -1.30
N ALA A 19 -3.08 -6.60 -1.66
CA ALA A 19 -4.17 -6.10 -0.82
C ALA A 19 -5.46 -6.91 -0.95
N CYS A 20 -5.80 -7.40 -2.15
CA CYS A 20 -7.10 -8.02 -2.43
C CYS A 20 -7.05 -9.38 -3.12
N LEU A 21 -5.86 -9.90 -3.44
CA LEU A 21 -5.61 -11.16 -4.15
C LEU A 21 -6.20 -11.26 -5.57
N ALA A 22 -6.80 -10.19 -6.09
CA ALA A 22 -7.30 -10.13 -7.46
C ALA A 22 -6.15 -10.20 -8.47
N LEU A 23 -6.46 -10.79 -9.63
CA LEU A 23 -5.63 -10.67 -10.82
C LEU A 23 -6.07 -9.41 -11.56
N ASP A 24 -5.11 -8.63 -12.01
CA ASP A 24 -5.33 -7.39 -12.76
C ASP A 24 -4.28 -7.30 -13.87
N LYS A 25 -4.63 -6.65 -14.97
CA LYS A 25 -3.71 -6.34 -16.07
C LYS A 25 -2.73 -5.24 -15.66
N GLU A 26 -3.19 -4.30 -14.84
CA GLU A 26 -2.40 -3.17 -14.38
C GLU A 26 -2.00 -3.36 -12.92
N MET A 27 -0.73 -3.70 -12.73
CA MET A 27 -0.12 -3.94 -11.44
C MET A 27 0.99 -2.94 -11.19
N ILE A 28 1.01 -2.37 -10.00
CA ILE A 28 2.06 -1.47 -9.52
C ILE A 28 3.00 -2.30 -8.67
N SER A 29 4.25 -2.39 -9.09
CA SER A 29 5.29 -3.12 -8.36
C SER A 29 5.65 -2.42 -7.06
N PHE A 30 5.92 -3.22 -6.04
CA PHE A 30 6.45 -2.75 -4.78
C PHE A 30 7.93 -2.39 -4.97
N ASP A 31 8.18 -1.09 -5.10
CA ASP A 31 9.49 -0.50 -4.82
C ASP A 31 9.58 -0.07 -3.36
N GLU A 32 10.75 0.46 -2.95
CA GLU A 32 10.97 0.92 -1.58
C GLU A 32 9.92 1.96 -1.14
N LYS A 33 9.55 2.89 -2.02
CA LYS A 33 8.59 3.95 -1.73
C LYS A 33 7.18 3.38 -1.55
N VAL A 34 6.74 2.49 -2.44
CA VAL A 34 5.42 1.86 -2.38
C VAL A 34 5.31 0.99 -1.13
N ILE A 35 6.35 0.24 -0.78
CA ILE A 35 6.38 -0.56 0.46
C ILE A 35 6.24 0.33 1.69
N LEU A 36 7.00 1.42 1.77
CA LEU A 36 6.92 2.37 2.89
C LEU A 36 5.50 2.93 3.03
N ILE A 37 4.92 3.44 1.95
CA ILE A 37 3.55 3.97 1.94
C ILE A 37 2.56 2.89 2.38
N PHE A 38 2.65 1.70 1.80
CA PHE A 38 1.72 0.60 2.09
C PHE A 38 1.77 0.21 3.57
N ASN A 39 2.97 0.04 4.12
CA ASN A 39 3.18 -0.30 5.53
C ASN A 39 2.70 0.81 6.46
N ASP A 40 3.01 2.07 6.16
CA ASP A 40 2.58 3.22 6.96
C ASP A 40 1.05 3.33 7.05
N LEU A 41 0.35 3.02 5.96
CA LEU A 41 -1.11 3.13 5.91
C LEU A 41 -1.84 1.94 6.53
N THR A 42 -1.27 0.74 6.40
CA THR A 42 -1.93 -0.50 6.82
C THR A 42 -1.42 -1.05 8.15
N ASN A 43 -0.32 -0.50 8.67
CA ASN A 43 0.42 -1.00 9.82
C ASN A 43 0.85 -2.48 9.64
N LEU A 44 1.15 -2.86 8.39
CA LEU A 44 1.73 -4.16 8.04
C LEU A 44 3.25 -4.05 7.89
N GLU A 45 3.93 -5.19 7.91
CA GLU A 45 5.38 -5.27 7.69
C GLU A 45 5.70 -5.99 6.38
N VAL A 46 5.27 -5.43 5.25
CA VAL A 46 5.69 -5.94 3.94
C VAL A 46 7.18 -5.72 3.77
N LYS A 47 7.88 -6.77 3.31
CA LYS A 47 9.31 -6.73 2.97
C LYS A 47 9.50 -7.21 1.54
N SER A 48 10.52 -6.69 0.87
CA SER A 48 10.93 -7.21 -0.43
C SER A 48 11.28 -8.70 -0.29
N ASN A 49 10.81 -9.51 -1.23
CA ASN A 49 11.06 -10.96 -1.28
C ASN A 49 10.60 -11.74 -0.03
N ASP A 50 9.52 -11.32 0.62
CA ASP A 50 8.88 -12.03 1.74
C ASP A 50 8.12 -13.32 1.33
N GLY A 51 8.21 -13.73 0.06
CA GLY A 51 7.53 -14.90 -0.50
C GLY A 51 6.04 -14.70 -0.81
N LEU A 52 5.54 -13.47 -0.71
CA LEU A 52 4.15 -13.09 -0.96
C LEU A 52 4.07 -12.12 -2.16
N PRO A 53 2.87 -11.78 -2.68
CA PRO A 53 2.79 -10.88 -3.83
C PRO A 53 3.46 -9.53 -3.55
N GLN A 54 4.24 -9.06 -4.53
CA GLN A 54 5.02 -7.82 -4.48
C GLN A 54 4.45 -6.76 -5.43
N HIS A 55 3.11 -6.77 -5.58
CA HIS A 55 2.39 -5.83 -6.44
C HIS A 55 1.04 -5.49 -5.84
N VAL A 56 0.50 -4.33 -6.21
CA VAL A 56 -0.87 -3.90 -5.90
C VAL A 56 -1.59 -3.58 -7.21
N CYS A 57 -2.83 -4.00 -7.37
CA CYS A 57 -3.62 -3.66 -8.55
C CYS A 57 -4.01 -2.18 -8.54
N LYS A 58 -4.34 -1.63 -9.71
CA LYS A 58 -4.69 -0.21 -9.87
C LYS A 58 -5.81 0.24 -8.92
N SER A 59 -6.88 -0.56 -8.79
CA SER A 59 -8.00 -0.23 -7.88
C SER A 59 -7.59 -0.10 -6.42
N CYS A 60 -6.72 -0.99 -5.91
CA CYS A 60 -6.21 -0.88 -4.55
C CYS A 60 -5.24 0.30 -4.38
N TRP A 61 -4.48 0.63 -5.42
CA TRP A 61 -3.62 1.81 -5.41
C TRP A 61 -4.41 3.12 -5.41
N ASP A 62 -5.49 3.22 -6.17
CA ASP A 62 -6.36 4.40 -6.17
C ASP A 62 -6.94 4.66 -4.77
N ILE A 63 -7.28 3.61 -4.02
CA ILE A 63 -7.71 3.72 -2.62
C ILE A 63 -6.59 4.27 -1.72
N ILE A 64 -5.35 3.81 -1.93
CA ILE A 64 -4.17 4.32 -1.21
C ILE A 64 -3.98 5.82 -1.49
N GLU A 65 -4.03 6.24 -2.75
CA GLU A 65 -3.90 7.65 -3.14
C GLU A 65 -5.00 8.52 -2.53
N LEU A 66 -6.25 8.05 -2.53
CA LEU A 66 -7.36 8.74 -1.88
C LEU A 66 -7.14 8.91 -0.37
N PHE A 67 -6.61 7.89 0.30
CA PHE A 67 -6.33 7.97 1.73
C PHE A 67 -5.19 8.97 2.03
N ILE A 68 -4.13 8.99 1.21
CA ILE A 68 -3.02 9.96 1.34
C ILE A 68 -3.56 11.39 1.23
N GLN A 69 -4.36 11.67 0.19
CA GLN A 69 -4.97 12.99 0.00
C GLN A 69 -5.86 13.39 1.19
N PHE A 70 -6.66 12.44 1.70
CA PHE A 70 -7.49 12.67 2.87
C PHE A 70 -6.65 13.01 4.11
N ARG A 71 -5.59 12.24 4.36
CA ARG A 71 -4.66 12.48 5.48
C ARG A 71 -4.01 13.86 5.38
N GLU A 72 -3.48 14.24 4.23
CA GLU A 72 -2.86 15.55 4.00
C GLU A 72 -3.86 16.70 4.25
N ARG A 73 -5.11 16.54 3.79
CA ARG A 73 -6.18 17.50 4.06
C ARG A 73 -6.42 17.67 5.57
N CYS A 74 -6.54 16.57 6.32
CA CYS A 74 -6.72 16.63 7.77
C CYS A 74 -5.55 17.33 8.47
N MET A 75 -4.31 17.02 8.08
CA MET A 75 -3.10 17.63 8.65
C MET A 75 -3.04 19.13 8.38
N SER A 76 -3.32 19.55 7.14
CA SER A 76 -3.36 20.96 6.74
C SER A 76 -4.41 21.77 7.51
N VAL A 77 -5.63 21.22 7.63
CA VAL A 77 -6.70 21.85 8.42
C VAL A 77 -6.33 21.93 9.89
N ASN A 78 -5.82 20.86 10.49
CA ASN A 78 -5.41 20.86 11.91
C ASN A 78 -4.27 21.85 12.19
N TRP A 79 -3.28 21.95 11.29
CA TRP A 79 -2.23 22.96 11.36
C TRP A 79 -2.80 24.37 11.33
N SER A 80 -3.73 24.63 10.41
CA SER A 80 -4.41 25.93 10.27
C SER A 80 -5.21 26.27 11.52
N LEU A 81 -5.97 25.34 12.08
CA LEU A 81 -6.71 25.54 13.32
C LEU A 81 -5.78 25.89 14.48
N ARG A 82 -4.70 25.15 14.68
CA ARG A 82 -3.77 25.36 15.79
C ARG A 82 -2.98 26.67 15.68
N ASN A 83 -2.67 27.12 14.47
CA ASN A 83 -1.94 28.38 14.29
C ASN A 83 -2.85 29.61 14.33
N ASN A 84 -4.09 29.51 13.83
CA ASN A 84 -5.04 30.60 13.99
C ASN A 84 -5.49 30.77 15.45
N LEU A 85 -5.57 29.68 16.23
CA LEU A 85 -5.83 29.75 17.67
C LEU A 85 -4.68 30.41 18.45
N LYS A 86 -3.43 30.29 18.00
CA LYS A 86 -2.28 31.00 18.60
C LYS A 86 -2.27 32.51 18.33
N ASN A 87 -3.05 32.98 17.35
CA ASN A 87 -3.15 34.41 17.01
C ASN A 87 -4.31 35.11 17.74
N LEU A 88 -5.02 34.40 18.63
CA LEU A 88 -6.13 34.90 19.44
C LEU A 88 -5.79 35.00 20.95
N GLU A 89 -4.57 34.63 21.34
CA GLU A 89 -3.98 34.84 22.67
C GLU A 89 -3.03 36.05 22.63
#